data_AF-A0A9X9A2D9-F1
#
_entry.id   AF-A0A9X9A2D9-F1
#
_cell.length_a   1.000
_cell.length_b   1.000
_cell.length_c   1.000
_cell.angle_alpha   90.00
_cell.angle_beta   90.00
_cell.angle_gamma   90.00
#
_symmetry.space_group_name_H-M   'P 1'
#
loop_
_entity.id
_entity.type
_entity.pdbx_description
1 polymer ?
#
loop_
_entity_poly.entity_id
_entity_poly.type
_entity_poly.pdbx_seq_one_letter_code
_entity_poly.pdbx_strand_id
1 'polypeptide(L)'
;MSENYRSREERRQVKKKKQPASKTQKPKGKTSFFRKFLITCLLLGIVGLVAGVATFFVMIKDAPKLEKAKLVNPLSSKIYDKNGDLVYEYGKEKRTNVTYEQIPKLVENAFLATEDSRFYEHSGVDFKGTARAVLVSLKGDYG
;
A
#
# COMPACT_ATOMS: atom_id res chain seq x y z
N MET A 1 -51.94 32.96 52.98
CA MET A 1 -53.07 32.38 52.23
C MET A 1 -52.52 31.31 51.31
N SER A 2 -53.01 30.08 51.42
CA SER A 2 -52.74 28.97 50.51
C SER A 2 -52.98 29.38 49.06
N GLU A 3 -52.13 28.97 48.11
CA GLU A 3 -52.43 29.15 46.68
C GLU A 3 -53.61 28.23 46.30
N ASN A 4 -54.82 28.76 46.47
CA ASN A 4 -56.06 28.10 46.09
C ASN A 4 -56.25 28.24 44.57
N TYR A 5 -55.68 27.29 43.82
CA TYR A 5 -55.99 27.12 42.40
C TYR A 5 -57.43 26.63 42.25
N ARG A 6 -58.26 27.36 41.49
CA ARG A 6 -59.70 27.10 41.35
C ARG A 6 -60.03 26.02 40.32
N SER A 7 -59.11 25.73 39.39
CA SER A 7 -59.35 24.68 38.40
C SER A 7 -58.11 23.84 38.11
N ARG A 8 -58.33 22.60 37.66
CA ARG A 8 -57.27 21.70 37.18
C ARG A 8 -56.50 22.31 36.00
N GLU A 9 -57.14 23.19 35.23
CA GLU A 9 -56.52 23.87 34.10
C GLU A 9 -55.56 24.97 34.55
N GLU A 10 -55.92 25.75 35.57
CA GLU A 10 -55.04 26.79 36.13
C GLU A 10 -53.76 26.16 36.70
N ARG A 11 -53.87 25.03 37.40
CA ARG A 11 -52.70 24.26 37.86
C ARG A 11 -51.84 23.78 36.69
N ARG A 12 -52.45 23.38 35.57
CA ARG A 12 -51.74 22.95 34.36
C ARG A 12 -51.04 24.12 33.66
N GLN A 13 -51.67 25.29 33.59
CA GLN A 13 -51.08 26.46 32.94
C GLN A 13 -49.94 27.04 33.76
N VAL A 14 -50.07 27.11 35.09
CA VAL A 14 -48.97 27.55 35.97
C VAL A 14 -47.81 26.54 35.95
N LYS A 15 -48.09 25.23 35.89
CA LYS A 15 -47.05 24.21 35.67
C LYS A 15 -46.39 24.32 34.30
N LYS A 16 -47.13 24.63 33.22
CA LYS A 16 -46.57 24.86 31.88
C LYS A 16 -45.74 26.15 31.81
N LYS A 17 -46.12 27.20 32.53
CA LYS A 17 -45.44 28.51 32.52
C LYS A 17 -44.22 28.56 33.47
N LYS A 18 -44.20 27.72 34.52
CA LYS A 18 -43.06 27.54 35.45
C LYS A 18 -42.12 26.39 35.08
N GLN A 19 -42.41 25.61 34.05
CA GLN A 19 -41.40 24.70 33.49
C GLN A 19 -40.38 25.55 32.74
N PRO A 20 -39.11 25.63 33.19
CA PRO A 20 -38.08 26.25 32.39
C PRO A 20 -38.06 25.48 31.06
N ALA A 21 -38.06 26.19 29.93
CA ALA A 21 -37.87 25.58 28.62
C ALA A 21 -36.69 24.62 28.75
N SER A 22 -36.96 23.31 28.65
CA SER A 22 -35.90 22.32 28.76
C SER A 22 -34.96 22.60 27.59
N LYS A 23 -33.83 23.26 27.86
CA LYS A 23 -32.71 23.26 26.95
C LYS A 23 -32.40 21.79 26.76
N THR A 24 -32.82 21.23 25.63
CA THR A 24 -32.38 19.93 25.15
C THR A 24 -30.87 20.07 24.98
N GLN A 25 -30.14 19.79 26.06
CA GLN A 25 -28.70 19.64 26.02
C GLN A 25 -28.47 18.41 25.15
N LYS A 26 -28.25 18.64 23.85
CA LYS A 26 -27.74 17.63 22.93
C LYS A 26 -26.55 16.97 23.64
N PRO A 27 -26.47 15.62 23.71
CA PRO A 27 -25.36 14.95 24.37
C PRO A 27 -24.07 15.23 23.58
N LYS A 28 -23.38 16.31 23.94
CA LYS A 28 -22.01 16.61 23.55
C LYS A 28 -21.12 15.74 24.44
N GLY A 29 -20.79 14.52 24.01
CA GLY A 29 -20.03 13.62 24.89
C GLY A 29 -19.07 12.67 24.22
N LYS A 30 -19.46 11.97 23.14
CA LYS A 30 -18.62 10.91 22.57
C LYS A 30 -18.25 11.08 21.09
N THR A 31 -19.06 11.83 20.33
CA THR A 31 -18.80 12.10 18.91
C THR A 31 -17.61 13.03 18.69
N SER A 32 -17.29 13.93 19.64
CA SER A 32 -16.16 14.86 19.49
C SER A 32 -14.81 14.17 19.63
N PHE A 33 -14.66 13.20 20.55
CA PHE A 33 -13.42 12.45 20.70
C PHE A 33 -13.18 11.52 19.52
N PHE A 34 -14.20 10.78 19.06
CA PHE A 34 -14.10 9.94 17.87
C PHE A 34 -13.81 10.78 16.61
N ARG A 35 -14.47 11.93 16.45
CA ARG A 35 -14.19 12.85 15.34
C ARG A 35 -12.77 13.42 15.40
N LYS A 36 -12.28 13.82 16.57
CA LYS A 36 -10.90 14.29 16.75
C LYS A 36 -9.91 13.17 16.42
N PHE A 37 -10.14 11.96 16.92
CA PHE A 37 -9.33 10.79 16.61
C PHE A 37 -9.27 10.51 15.10
N LEU A 38 -10.41 10.49 14.41
CA LEU A 38 -10.46 10.30 12.96
C LEU A 38 -9.70 11.40 12.20
N ILE A 39 -9.85 12.67 12.61
CA ILE A 39 -9.11 13.79 12.00
C ILE A 39 -7.60 13.62 12.23
N THR A 40 -7.17 13.24 13.44
CA THR A 40 -5.77 12.98 13.74
C THR A 40 -5.22 11.83 12.90
N CYS A 41 -5.93 10.70 12.79
CA CYS A 41 -5.55 9.58 11.93
C CYS A 41 -5.45 10.00 10.46
N LEU A 42 -6.40 10.79 9.96
CA LEU A 42 -6.37 11.31 8.59
C LEU A 42 -5.16 12.21 8.36
N LEU A 43 -4.87 13.12 9.29
CA LEU A 43 -3.69 14.00 9.20
C LEU A 43 -2.39 13.19 9.22
N LEU A 44 -2.27 12.20 10.10
CA LEU A 44 -1.12 11.30 10.12
C LEU A 44 -0.98 10.51 8.82
N GLY A 45 -2.10 10.04 8.26
CA GLY A 45 -2.13 9.37 6.95
C GLY A 45 -1.66 10.28 5.82
N ILE A 46 -2.09 11.55 5.80
CA ILE A 46 -1.63 12.54 4.82
C ILE A 46 -0.15 12.82 4.97
N VAL A 47 0.34 13.03 6.21
CA VAL A 47 1.77 13.25 6.47
C VAL A 47 2.60 12.05 6.00
N GLY A 48 2.15 10.83 6.30
CA GLY A 48 2.80 9.60 5.83
C GLY A 48 2.81 9.48 4.32
N LEU A 49 1.71 9.81 3.64
CA LEU A 49 1.63 9.80 2.18
C LEU A 49 2.58 10.83 1.57
N VAL A 50 2.60 12.07 2.08
CA VAL A 50 3.50 13.13 1.60
C VAL A 50 4.95 12.73 1.80
N ALA A 51 5.29 12.18 2.97
CA ALA A 51 6.64 11.68 3.23
C ALA A 51 7.02 10.56 2.26
N GLY A 52 6.16 9.56 2.05
CA GLY A 52 6.40 8.46 1.13
C GLY A 52 6.59 8.92 -0.32
N VAL A 53 5.74 9.83 -0.79
CA VAL A 53 5.86 10.41 -2.14
C VAL A 53 7.15 11.23 -2.27
N ALA A 54 7.49 12.05 -1.27
CA ALA A 54 8.74 12.81 -1.28
C ALA A 54 9.97 11.91 -1.32
N THR A 55 10.00 10.84 -0.51
CA THR A 55 11.08 9.85 -0.53
C THR A 55 11.19 9.17 -1.88
N PHE A 56 10.07 8.77 -2.49
CA PHE A 56 10.04 8.18 -3.83
C PHE A 56 10.65 9.11 -4.88
N PHE A 57 10.28 10.40 -4.89
CA PHE A 57 10.87 11.38 -5.80
C PHE A 57 12.36 11.60 -5.57
N VAL A 58 12.81 11.64 -4.32
CA VAL A 58 14.24 11.73 -3.98
C VAL A 58 15.00 10.52 -4.53
N MET A 59 14.46 9.31 -4.35
CA MET A 59 15.09 8.08 -4.87
C MET A 59 15.19 8.05 -6.39
N ILE A 60 14.20 8.60 -7.10
CA ILE A 60 14.17 8.57 -8.57
C ILE A 60 14.96 9.73 -9.19
N LYS A 61 15.12 10.85 -8.48
CA LYS A 61 15.80 12.04 -9.01
C LYS A 61 17.19 11.74 -9.55
N ASP A 62 17.94 10.89 -8.85
CA ASP A 62 19.31 10.53 -9.21
C ASP A 62 19.39 9.21 -10.00
N ALA A 63 18.24 8.64 -10.40
CA ALA A 63 18.20 7.41 -11.16
C ALA A 63 18.83 7.62 -12.56
N PRO A 64 19.74 6.73 -12.99
CA PRO A 64 20.34 6.83 -14.32
C PRO A 64 19.28 6.64 -15.39
N LYS A 65 19.48 7.30 -16.54
CA LYS A 65 18.64 7.06 -17.72
C LYS A 65 18.74 5.59 -18.13
N LEU A 66 17.60 5.02 -18.52
CA LEU A 66 17.52 3.67 -19.04
C LEU A 66 18.16 3.64 -20.44
N GLU A 67 19.39 3.14 -20.51
CA GLU A 67 20.12 2.92 -21.75
C GLU A 67 20.19 1.43 -22.02
N LYS A 68 19.74 0.99 -23.21
CA LYS A 68 19.74 -0.43 -23.60
C LYS A 68 21.12 -1.07 -23.47
N ALA A 69 22.18 -0.32 -23.78
CA ALA A 69 23.57 -0.79 -23.65
C ALA A 69 23.95 -1.17 -22.21
N LYS A 70 23.36 -0.51 -21.20
CA LYS A 70 23.60 -0.80 -19.79
C LYS A 70 22.80 -2.02 -19.28
N LEU A 71 21.84 -2.50 -20.07
CA LEU A 71 21.03 -3.69 -19.75
C LEU A 71 21.65 -4.99 -20.30
N VAL A 72 22.78 -4.90 -21.01
CA VAL A 72 23.46 -6.07 -21.57
C VAL A 72 24.55 -6.51 -20.60
N ASN A 73 24.45 -7.75 -20.12
CA ASN A 73 25.48 -8.35 -19.28
C ASN A 73 26.70 -8.77 -20.12
N PRO A 74 27.93 -8.64 -19.59
CA PRO A 74 29.12 -9.12 -20.25
C PRO A 74 29.06 -10.65 -20.42
N LEU A 75 29.30 -11.13 -21.63
CA LEU A 75 29.32 -12.56 -21.95
C LEU A 75 30.69 -13.18 -21.65
N SER A 76 30.68 -14.48 -21.42
CA SER A 76 31.88 -15.31 -21.38
C SER A 76 32.41 -15.56 -22.79
N SER A 77 33.73 -15.62 -22.93
CA SER A 77 34.41 -16.02 -24.16
C SER A 77 34.46 -17.54 -24.26
N LYS A 78 34.04 -18.11 -25.39
CA LYS A 78 34.09 -19.55 -25.65
C LYS A 78 35.19 -19.86 -26.66
N ILE A 79 36.08 -20.79 -26.30
CA ILE A 79 37.19 -21.26 -27.12
C ILE A 79 36.81 -22.63 -27.66
N TYR A 80 36.85 -22.78 -28.98
CA TYR A 80 36.49 -24.01 -29.69
C TYR A 80 37.73 -24.61 -30.36
N ASP A 81 37.76 -25.93 -30.51
CA ASP A 81 38.81 -26.62 -31.27
C ASP A 81 38.52 -26.57 -32.78
N LYS A 82 39.40 -27.21 -33.57
CA LYS A 82 39.26 -27.30 -35.03
C LYS A 82 38.03 -28.09 -35.50
N ASN A 83 37.46 -28.93 -34.63
CA ASN A 83 36.28 -29.75 -34.92
C ASN A 83 34.98 -29.04 -34.50
N GLY A 84 35.09 -27.90 -33.80
CA GLY A 84 33.96 -27.14 -33.28
C GLY A 84 33.55 -27.52 -31.85
N ASP A 85 34.34 -28.34 -31.16
CA ASP A 85 34.07 -28.75 -29.79
C ASP A 85 34.50 -27.65 -28.81
N LEU A 86 33.66 -27.35 -27.82
CA LEU A 86 33.97 -26.36 -26.80
C LEU A 86 35.11 -26.86 -25.91
N VAL A 87 36.26 -26.19 -25.98
CA VAL A 87 37.46 -26.51 -25.19
C VAL A 87 37.40 -25.82 -23.83
N TYR A 88 37.05 -24.54 -23.83
CA TYR A 88 37.09 -23.73 -22.62
C TYR A 88 36.17 -22.52 -22.70
N GLU A 89 35.62 -22.13 -21.56
CA GLU A 89 34.81 -20.92 -21.40
C GLU A 89 35.45 -20.01 -20.36
N TYR A 90 35.90 -18.84 -20.80
CA TYR A 90 36.57 -17.83 -19.99
C TYR A 90 35.63 -16.68 -19.65
N GLY A 91 35.42 -16.44 -18.36
CA GLY A 91 34.63 -15.32 -17.86
C GLY A 91 34.38 -15.48 -16.37
N LYS A 92 34.05 -14.38 -15.68
CA LYS A 92 33.66 -14.43 -14.25
C LYS A 92 32.42 -15.29 -14.04
N GLU A 93 31.53 -15.26 -15.02
CA GLU A 93 30.30 -16.02 -15.03
C GLU A 93 30.11 -16.63 -16.42
N LYS A 94 29.58 -17.84 -16.46
CA LYS A 94 29.29 -18.56 -17.70
C LYS A 94 27.92 -18.12 -18.19
N ARG A 95 27.89 -17.24 -19.19
CA ARG A 95 26.66 -16.65 -19.72
C ARG A 95 26.49 -16.97 -21.20
N THR A 96 25.31 -17.45 -21.56
CA THR A 96 24.90 -17.59 -22.95
C THR A 96 23.71 -16.67 -23.18
N ASN A 97 23.83 -15.77 -24.17
CA ASN A 97 22.71 -14.92 -24.57
C ASN A 97 21.72 -15.77 -25.38
N VAL A 98 20.45 -15.71 -24.99
CA VAL A 98 19.34 -16.37 -25.68
C VAL A 98 18.25 -15.34 -25.93
N THR A 99 17.57 -15.44 -27.07
CA THR A 99 16.41 -14.59 -27.34
C THR A 99 15.19 -15.15 -26.61
N TYR A 100 14.18 -14.31 -26.39
CA TYR A 100 12.98 -14.71 -25.66
C TYR A 100 12.25 -15.88 -26.35
N GLU A 101 12.27 -15.93 -27.68
CA GLU A 101 11.65 -16.98 -28.49
C GLU A 101 12.33 -18.35 -28.33
N GLN A 102 13.58 -18.37 -27.87
CA GLN A 102 14.32 -19.59 -27.58
C GLN A 102 13.95 -20.21 -26.22
N ILE A 103 13.23 -19.46 -25.37
CA ILE A 103 12.83 -19.93 -24.03
C ILE A 103 11.61 -20.84 -24.17
N PRO A 104 11.69 -22.12 -23.73
CA PRO A 104 10.52 -23.00 -23.75
C PRO A 104 9.41 -22.48 -22.85
N LYS A 105 8.16 -22.55 -23.31
CA LYS A 105 7.01 -22.01 -22.55
C LYS A 105 6.87 -22.62 -21.15
N LEU A 106 7.25 -23.88 -20.98
CA LEU A 106 7.28 -24.54 -19.68
C LEU A 106 8.25 -23.86 -18.70
N VAL A 107 9.44 -23.46 -19.17
CA VAL A 107 10.45 -22.77 -18.35
C VAL A 107 9.95 -21.39 -17.94
N GLU A 108 9.40 -20.63 -18.90
CA GLU A 108 8.80 -19.33 -18.62
C GLU A 108 7.69 -19.44 -17.58
N ASN A 109 6.73 -20.35 -17.77
CA ASN A 109 5.62 -20.54 -16.84
C ASN A 109 6.08 -20.98 -15.45
N ALA A 110 7.08 -21.88 -15.35
CA ALA A 110 7.63 -22.33 -14.08
C ALA A 110 8.33 -21.19 -13.32
N PHE A 111 9.09 -20.35 -14.03
CA PHE A 111 9.74 -19.18 -13.46
C PHE A 111 8.71 -18.16 -12.96
N LEU A 112 7.74 -17.80 -13.80
CA LEU A 112 6.67 -16.88 -13.41
C LEU A 112 5.85 -17.41 -12.23
N ALA A 113 5.49 -18.69 -12.22
CA ALA A 113 4.75 -19.27 -11.09
C ALA A 113 5.50 -19.18 -9.75
N THR A 114 6.83 -19.16 -9.79
CA THR A 114 7.69 -19.14 -8.59
C THR A 114 8.01 -17.71 -8.15
N GLU A 115 8.40 -16.85 -9.08
CA GLU A 115 8.89 -15.50 -8.78
C GLU A 115 7.77 -14.46 -8.78
N ASP A 116 6.93 -14.45 -9.83
CA ASP A 116 5.88 -13.46 -10.00
C ASP A 116 4.77 -13.99 -10.91
N SER A 117 3.76 -14.62 -10.30
CA SER A 117 2.69 -15.29 -11.03
C SER A 117 1.78 -14.31 -11.79
N ARG A 118 1.90 -13.01 -11.54
CA ARG A 118 1.08 -11.95 -12.13
C ARG A 118 1.93 -10.92 -12.86
N PHE A 119 3.15 -11.29 -13.24
CA PHE A 119 4.10 -10.44 -13.94
C PHE A 119 3.47 -9.67 -15.11
N TYR A 120 2.67 -10.36 -15.94
CA TYR A 120 2.00 -9.76 -17.11
C TYR A 120 0.72 -8.99 -16.78
N GLU A 121 0.20 -9.07 -15.56
CA GLU A 121 -1.02 -8.37 -15.13
C GLU A 121 -0.73 -6.97 -14.59
N HIS A 122 0.54 -6.62 -14.35
CA HIS A 122 0.94 -5.33 -13.77
C HIS A 122 2.08 -4.65 -14.53
N SER A 123 2.11 -3.32 -14.46
CA SER A 123 3.12 -2.49 -15.14
C SER A 123 4.40 -2.28 -14.30
N GLY A 124 4.85 -3.33 -13.60
CA GLY A 124 6.12 -3.36 -12.86
C GLY A 124 5.99 -3.40 -11.33
N VAL A 125 4.88 -2.92 -10.75
CA VAL A 125 4.64 -2.99 -9.30
C VAL A 125 3.35 -3.77 -9.02
N ASP A 126 3.49 -4.93 -8.38
CA ASP A 126 2.36 -5.68 -7.85
C ASP A 126 1.89 -5.09 -6.51
N PHE A 127 0.92 -4.17 -6.56
CA PHE A 127 0.35 -3.56 -5.35
C PHE A 127 -0.29 -4.58 -4.40
N LYS A 128 -0.92 -5.63 -4.94
CA LYS A 128 -1.59 -6.66 -4.13
C LYS A 128 -0.55 -7.57 -3.47
N GLY A 129 0.50 -7.97 -4.19
CA GLY A 129 1.63 -8.73 -3.65
C GLY A 129 2.40 -7.93 -2.60
N THR A 130 2.67 -6.66 -2.89
CA THR A 130 3.34 -5.74 -1.96
C THR A 130 2.55 -5.55 -0.67
N ALA A 131 1.24 -5.30 -0.76
CA ALA A 131 0.38 -5.17 0.42
C ALA A 131 0.35 -6.46 1.25
N ARG A 132 0.30 -7.63 0.59
CA ARG A 132 0.40 -8.93 1.26
C ARG A 132 1.75 -9.08 1.99
N ALA A 133 2.87 -8.75 1.34
CA ALA A 133 4.21 -8.83 1.93
C ALA A 133 4.37 -7.94 3.17
N VAL A 134 3.81 -6.72 3.14
CA VAL A 134 3.79 -5.82 4.32
C VAL A 134 3.00 -6.46 5.46
N LEU A 135 1.82 -7.03 5.19
CA LEU A 135 1.01 -7.68 6.22
C LEU A 135 1.70 -8.90 6.84
N VAL A 136 2.37 -9.71 6.02
CA VAL A 136 3.14 -10.88 6.47
C VAL A 136 4.32 -10.44 7.34
N SER A 137 5.05 -9.41 6.90
CA SER A 137 6.17 -8.84 7.65
C SER A 137 5.74 -8.29 9.01
N LEU A 138 4.60 -7.61 9.09
CA LEU A 138 4.05 -7.09 10.35
C LEU A 138 3.57 -8.18 11.31
N LYS A 139 3.12 -9.32 10.77
CA LYS A 139 2.74 -10.49 11.58
C LYS A 139 3.95 -11.26 12.10
N GLY A 140 5.16 -10.97 11.61
CA GLY A 140 6.38 -11.71 11.94
C GLY A 140 6.38 -13.15 11.40
N ASP A 141 5.49 -13.42 10.44
CA ASP A 141 5.26 -14.76 9.89
C ASP A 141 6.14 -14.95 8.65
N TYR A 142 7.44 -15.14 8.86
CA TYR A 142 8.41 -15.33 7.77
C TYR A 142 8.56 -16.80 7.37
N GLY A 143 7.51 -17.61 7.46
CA GLY A 143 7.57 -19.04 7.14
C GLY A 143 8.31 -19.88 8.17
#